data_AF-A0A1V6F971-F1
#
_entry.id   AF-A0A1V6F971-F1
#
_cell.length_a   1.000
_cell.length_b   1.000
_cell.length_c   1.000
_cell.angle_alpha   90.00
_cell.angle_beta   90.00
_cell.angle_gamma   90.00
#
_symmetry.space_group_name_H-M   'P 1'
#
loop_
_entity.id
_entity.type
_entity.pdbx_description
1 polymer ?
#
loop_
_entity_poly.entity_id
_entity_poly.type
_entity_poly.pdbx_seq_one_letter_code
_entity_poly.pdbx_strand_id
1 'polypeptide(L)'
;MKPEKTINRKMVEASLIMKQINGETTQTIPHDVDLKHVYCANHADSVINGITADMFCCDLIRGDGGELSNLTGSVPKFNSISSSASMAVSTFAPWKSRLSELMINLGTHQLSGFDKMEFEHIAKTAIPKARKHPNLDVWLESNKAILAIECKFCEFLDERKENASLHQAYKRLASSMDQQNPWVKAICLVTNTKGECKYRFFNAVQIIRHYFGVLNSGQKEKHLLYLYWHPENEDWMDIHPFDLHMKELREFSELVSQATDVHFHYMSFNELWEQWGGMEDLEVQTHYNNLKTKYSIQIIWRLI
;
A
#
# COMPACT_ATOMS: atom_id res chain seq x y z
N MET A 1 16.02 -17.90 -25.07
CA MET A 1 15.57 -17.13 -23.89
C MET A 1 14.41 -16.25 -24.32
N LYS A 2 13.26 -16.29 -23.64
CA LYS A 2 12.25 -15.26 -23.84
C LYS A 2 12.85 -13.93 -23.32
N PRO A 3 12.64 -12.79 -23.99
CA PRO A 3 13.08 -11.51 -23.46
C PRO A 3 12.42 -11.29 -22.10
N GLU A 4 13.19 -10.77 -21.14
CA GLU A 4 12.69 -10.42 -19.82
C GLU A 4 11.60 -9.34 -19.98
N LYS A 5 10.39 -9.63 -19.51
CA LYS A 5 9.31 -8.64 -19.48
C LYS A 5 9.60 -7.71 -18.32
N THR A 6 10.01 -6.48 -18.62
CA THR A 6 10.23 -5.46 -17.60
C THR A 6 9.15 -4.39 -17.67
N ILE A 7 8.74 -3.92 -16.50
CA ILE A 7 7.84 -2.77 -16.33
C ILE A 7 8.43 -1.81 -15.32
N ASN A 8 8.20 -0.52 -15.54
CA ASN A 8 8.53 0.53 -14.59
C ASN A 8 7.32 1.44 -14.35
N ARG A 9 7.45 2.36 -13.39
CA ARG A 9 6.39 3.31 -13.04
C ARG A 9 5.89 4.13 -14.23
N LYS A 10 6.78 4.60 -15.11
CA LYS A 10 6.40 5.43 -16.27
C LYS A 10 5.54 4.65 -17.26
N MET A 11 5.80 3.36 -17.45
CA MET A 11 4.98 2.51 -18.31
C MET A 11 3.57 2.34 -17.75
N VAL A 12 3.42 2.17 -16.43
CA VAL A 12 2.11 2.13 -15.77
C VAL A 12 1.38 3.47 -15.92
N GLU A 13 2.07 4.59 -15.65
CA GLU A 13 1.49 5.92 -15.83
C GLU A 13 1.01 6.14 -17.27
N ALA A 14 1.81 5.75 -18.27
CA ALA A 14 1.43 5.80 -19.68
C ALA A 14 0.17 4.98 -19.97
N SER A 15 0.10 3.74 -19.47
CA SER A 15 -1.08 2.88 -19.64
C SER A 15 -2.33 3.50 -19.06
N LEU A 16 -2.26 4.07 -17.85
CA LEU A 16 -3.41 4.71 -17.20
C LEU A 16 -3.91 5.92 -17.99
N ILE A 17 -3.00 6.75 -18.51
CA ILE A 17 -3.33 7.90 -19.36
C ILE A 17 -3.98 7.44 -20.67
N MET A 18 -3.39 6.45 -21.34
CA MET A 18 -3.93 5.93 -22.59
C MET A 18 -5.32 5.33 -22.38
N LYS A 19 -5.52 4.56 -21.30
CA LYS A 19 -6.84 4.06 -20.89
C LYS A 19 -7.84 5.19 -20.67
N GLN A 20 -7.43 6.31 -20.05
CA GLN A 20 -8.32 7.46 -19.88
C GLN A 20 -8.70 8.11 -21.22
N ILE A 21 -7.81 8.07 -22.22
CA ILE A 21 -8.04 8.64 -23.56
C ILE A 21 -8.91 7.72 -24.43
N ASN A 22 -8.60 6.42 -24.47
CA ASN A 22 -9.22 5.46 -25.39
C ASN A 22 -10.29 4.57 -24.77
N GLY A 23 -10.39 4.52 -23.44
CA GLY A 23 -11.34 3.67 -22.71
C GLY A 23 -10.96 2.18 -22.66
N GLU A 24 -9.86 1.77 -23.27
CA GLU A 24 -9.46 0.36 -23.37
C GLU A 24 -8.70 -0.08 -22.12
N THR A 25 -8.92 -1.31 -21.65
CA THR A 25 -8.17 -1.85 -20.50
C THR A 25 -6.80 -2.36 -20.93
N THR A 26 -6.70 -2.89 -22.14
CA THR A 26 -5.46 -3.42 -22.70
C THR A 26 -4.68 -2.30 -23.38
N GLN A 27 -3.44 -2.08 -22.95
CA GLN A 27 -2.60 -1.00 -23.43
C GLN A 27 -1.29 -1.55 -23.99
N THR A 28 -0.99 -1.17 -25.23
CA THR A 28 0.31 -1.47 -25.85
C THR A 28 1.28 -0.35 -25.55
N ILE A 29 2.35 -0.65 -24.82
CA ILE A 29 3.30 0.36 -24.35
C ILE A 29 4.71 0.04 -24.89
N PRO A 30 5.44 1.05 -25.42
CA PRO A 30 6.82 0.84 -25.86
C PRO A 30 7.76 0.62 -24.66
N HIS A 31 8.93 0.05 -24.90
CA HIS A 31 9.90 -0.22 -23.83
C HIS A 31 10.61 1.05 -23.31
N ASP A 32 10.63 2.12 -24.09
CA ASP A 32 11.38 3.36 -23.87
C ASP A 32 10.50 4.55 -23.48
N VAL A 33 9.42 4.31 -22.73
CA VAL A 33 8.55 5.39 -22.24
C VAL A 33 9.34 6.39 -21.39
N ASP A 34 9.54 7.59 -21.93
CA ASP A 34 10.08 8.74 -21.22
C ASP A 34 9.02 9.81 -20.96
N LEU A 35 8.04 9.45 -20.13
CA LEU A 35 7.08 10.43 -19.59
C LEU A 35 7.64 11.12 -18.35
N LYS A 36 7.38 12.42 -18.24
CA LYS A 36 7.44 13.12 -16.95
C LYS A 36 6.29 12.62 -16.07
N HIS A 37 6.48 12.65 -14.75
CA HIS A 37 5.42 12.29 -13.81
C HIS A 37 4.14 13.06 -14.09
N VAL A 38 3.03 12.32 -14.14
CA VAL A 38 1.71 12.86 -14.50
C VAL A 38 0.86 13.05 -13.26
N TYR A 39 0.21 14.21 -13.21
CA TYR A 39 -0.63 14.64 -12.11
C TYR A 39 -2.00 15.08 -12.63
N CYS A 40 -3.03 14.74 -11.88
CA CYS A 40 -4.36 15.30 -12.02
C CYS A 40 -4.36 16.79 -11.65
N ALA A 41 -5.26 17.56 -12.26
CA ALA A 41 -5.34 19.00 -12.06
C ALA A 41 -5.71 19.36 -10.60
N ASN A 42 -6.54 18.54 -9.96
CA ASN A 42 -6.93 18.68 -8.55
C ASN A 42 -7.12 17.29 -7.90
N HIS A 43 -7.27 17.26 -6.58
CA HIS A 43 -7.40 16.02 -5.81
C HIS A 43 -8.72 15.26 -6.07
N ALA A 44 -9.79 15.95 -6.51
CA ALA A 44 -11.05 15.28 -6.83
C ALA A 44 -10.92 14.42 -8.10
N ASP A 45 -10.12 14.86 -9.08
CA ASP A 45 -9.80 14.10 -10.28
C ASP A 45 -8.88 12.88 -9.99
N SER A 46 -8.20 12.91 -8.85
CA SER A 46 -7.28 11.84 -8.43
C SER A 46 -8.01 10.60 -7.93
N VAL A 47 -9.23 10.74 -7.42
CA VAL A 47 -10.06 9.64 -6.89
C VAL A 47 -11.11 9.17 -7.89
N ILE A 48 -11.79 8.06 -7.62
CA ILE A 48 -12.91 7.58 -8.44
C ILE A 48 -14.16 8.46 -8.28
N ASN A 49 -15.10 8.33 -9.22
CA ASN A 49 -16.40 8.99 -9.14
C ASN A 49 -17.15 8.60 -7.85
N GLY A 50 -17.84 9.58 -7.26
CA GLY A 50 -18.62 9.39 -6.03
C GLY A 50 -17.85 9.68 -4.75
N ILE A 51 -16.55 9.96 -4.81
CA ILE A 51 -15.75 10.36 -3.66
C ILE A 51 -15.61 11.87 -3.61
N THR A 52 -15.97 12.44 -2.46
CA THR A 52 -15.89 13.87 -2.21
C THR A 52 -14.73 14.18 -1.25
N ALA A 53 -14.23 15.42 -1.32
CA ALA A 53 -13.09 15.88 -0.53
C ALA A 53 -13.30 15.74 0.99
N ASP A 54 -14.53 15.95 1.48
CA ASP A 54 -14.88 15.80 2.90
C ASP A 54 -14.68 14.38 3.43
N MET A 55 -14.69 13.36 2.55
CA MET A 55 -14.47 11.97 2.95
C MET A 55 -13.02 11.69 3.37
N PHE A 56 -12.04 12.52 2.99
CA PHE A 56 -10.63 12.21 3.22
C PHE A 56 -9.72 13.40 3.55
N CYS A 57 -10.02 14.63 3.10
CA CYS A 57 -9.09 15.75 3.24
C CYS A 57 -8.72 16.07 4.69
N CYS A 58 -9.67 15.98 5.62
CA CYS A 58 -9.37 16.23 7.04
C CYS A 58 -8.34 15.25 7.59
N ASP A 59 -8.40 13.98 7.17
CA ASP A 59 -7.47 12.94 7.61
C ASP A 59 -6.08 13.17 6.99
N LEU A 60 -6.02 13.41 5.68
CA LEU A 60 -4.75 13.66 4.98
C LEU A 60 -4.02 14.93 5.45
N ILE A 61 -4.76 15.96 5.88
CA ILE A 61 -4.17 17.20 6.44
C ILE A 61 -3.55 16.93 7.82
N ARG A 62 -4.18 16.06 8.62
CA ARG A 62 -3.69 15.71 9.97
C ARG A 62 -2.48 14.80 9.93
N GLY A 63 -2.35 14.00 8.88
CA GLY A 63 -1.20 13.15 8.64
C GLY A 63 0.10 13.92 8.40
N ASP A 64 1.23 13.28 8.70
CA ASP A 64 2.57 13.86 8.47
C ASP A 64 3.12 13.56 7.05
N GLY A 65 2.34 12.89 6.17
CA GLY A 65 2.78 12.45 4.84
C GLY A 65 2.96 13.59 3.83
N GLY A 66 2.25 14.70 4.06
CA GLY A 66 2.26 15.88 3.20
C GLY A 66 1.52 15.67 1.88
N GLU A 67 0.57 14.73 1.84
CA GLU A 67 -0.10 14.28 0.61
C GLU A 67 -0.79 15.40 -0.16
N LEU A 68 -1.37 16.36 0.57
CA LEU A 68 -2.04 17.55 0.01
C LEU A 68 -1.17 18.82 0.00
N SER A 69 0.06 18.72 0.52
CA SER A 69 0.96 19.88 0.65
C SER A 69 1.86 20.04 -0.57
N ASN A 70 2.04 21.29 -0.99
CA ASN A 70 3.07 21.67 -1.95
C ASN A 70 4.30 22.09 -1.14
N LEU A 71 5.42 21.36 -1.28
CA LEU A 71 6.70 22.04 -1.13
C LEU A 71 6.76 23.11 -2.24
N THR A 72 7.37 24.26 -1.98
CA THR A 72 7.46 25.35 -2.98
C THR A 72 7.97 24.81 -4.32
N GLY A 73 7.10 24.80 -5.33
CA GLY A 73 7.41 24.34 -6.69
C GLY A 73 7.02 22.89 -7.04
N SER A 74 6.42 22.10 -6.13
CA SER A 74 5.95 20.74 -6.43
C SER A 74 4.42 20.63 -6.39
N VAL A 75 3.86 19.77 -7.24
CA VAL A 75 2.44 19.36 -7.22
C VAL A 75 2.20 18.39 -6.05
N PRO A 76 1.01 18.35 -5.40
CA PRO A 76 0.76 17.41 -4.31
C PRO A 76 0.93 15.97 -4.77
N LYS A 77 1.49 15.12 -3.91
CA LYS A 77 1.67 13.69 -4.22
C LYS A 77 0.35 12.97 -4.45
N PHE A 78 -0.70 13.36 -3.73
CA PHE A 78 -2.04 12.83 -3.91
C PHE A 78 -2.54 12.99 -5.35
N ASN A 79 -2.09 14.05 -6.03
CA ASN A 79 -2.49 14.33 -7.40
C ASN A 79 -1.80 13.42 -8.43
N SER A 80 -0.75 12.68 -8.06
CA SER A 80 -0.10 11.78 -9.01
C SER A 80 -1.07 10.70 -9.49
N ILE A 81 -1.09 10.42 -10.80
CA ILE A 81 -1.91 9.33 -11.35
C ILE A 81 -1.50 7.96 -10.79
N SER A 82 -0.26 7.85 -10.29
CA SER A 82 0.29 6.66 -9.62
C SER A 82 0.38 6.83 -8.09
N SER A 83 -0.49 7.65 -7.49
CA SER A 83 -0.57 7.86 -6.03
C SER A 83 -1.21 6.67 -5.31
N SER A 84 -0.47 6.07 -4.38
CA SER A 84 -0.99 5.05 -3.45
C SER A 84 -2.01 5.61 -2.48
N ALA A 85 -1.81 6.83 -1.96
CA ALA A 85 -2.78 7.51 -1.11
C ALA A 85 -4.12 7.74 -1.82
N SER A 86 -4.09 8.17 -3.10
CA SER A 86 -5.32 8.33 -3.88
C SER A 86 -6.03 6.99 -4.15
N MET A 87 -5.28 5.92 -4.40
CA MET A 87 -5.85 4.58 -4.55
C MET A 87 -6.43 4.03 -3.24
N ALA A 88 -5.78 4.31 -2.10
CA ALA A 88 -6.28 3.98 -0.77
C ALA A 88 -7.60 4.72 -0.48
N VAL A 89 -7.63 6.03 -0.68
CA VAL A 89 -8.86 6.83 -0.55
C VAL A 89 -9.94 6.32 -1.50
N SER A 90 -9.59 6.07 -2.76
CA SER A 90 -10.51 5.51 -3.74
C SER A 90 -11.12 4.20 -3.26
N THR A 91 -10.31 3.32 -2.70
CA THR A 91 -10.73 1.98 -2.24
C THR A 91 -11.61 2.05 -0.99
N PHE A 92 -11.24 2.85 -0.01
CA PHE A 92 -11.79 2.76 1.34
C PHE A 92 -12.78 3.86 1.70
N ALA A 93 -12.68 5.06 1.12
CA ALA A 93 -13.50 6.19 1.55
C ALA A 93 -15.01 5.93 1.45
N PRO A 94 -15.53 5.25 0.40
CA PRO A 94 -16.96 4.92 0.30
C PRO A 94 -17.51 4.10 1.47
N TRP A 95 -16.65 3.32 2.16
CA TRP A 95 -17.07 2.54 3.31
C TRP A 95 -17.33 3.38 4.57
N LYS A 96 -16.93 4.65 4.63
CA LYS A 96 -17.11 5.48 5.84
C LYS A 96 -18.57 5.62 6.29
N SER A 97 -19.53 5.60 5.37
CA SER A 97 -20.97 5.68 5.69
C SER A 97 -21.57 4.37 6.20
N ARG A 98 -20.90 3.24 5.93
CA ARG A 98 -21.38 1.86 6.22
C ARG A 98 -20.26 0.99 6.77
N LEU A 99 -19.42 1.59 7.62
CA LEU A 99 -18.14 1.00 8.01
C LEU A 99 -18.27 -0.33 8.75
N SER A 100 -19.36 -0.52 9.51
CA SER A 100 -19.65 -1.77 10.20
C SER A 100 -19.87 -2.96 9.26
N GLU A 101 -20.21 -2.69 8.00
CA GLU A 101 -20.45 -3.70 6.97
C GLU A 101 -19.18 -4.04 6.17
N LEU A 102 -18.12 -3.23 6.29
CA LEU A 102 -16.85 -3.51 5.65
C LEU A 102 -16.28 -4.84 6.18
N MET A 103 -16.12 -5.80 5.28
CA MET A 103 -15.52 -7.09 5.54
C MET A 103 -14.21 -7.23 4.76
N ILE A 104 -13.17 -7.67 5.45
CA ILE A 104 -11.86 -7.94 4.86
C ILE A 104 -11.44 -9.35 5.25
N ASN A 105 -11.30 -10.22 4.25
CA ASN A 105 -10.84 -11.59 4.42
C ASN A 105 -9.32 -11.65 4.18
N LEU A 106 -8.59 -12.04 5.22
CA LEU A 106 -7.13 -12.19 5.27
C LEU A 106 -6.74 -13.68 5.27
N GLY A 107 -7.53 -14.53 4.61
CA GLY A 107 -7.35 -15.97 4.54
C GLY A 107 -7.88 -16.67 5.80
N THR A 108 -7.04 -16.82 6.82
CA THR A 108 -7.42 -17.49 8.08
C THR A 108 -8.14 -16.57 9.06
N HIS A 109 -8.17 -15.27 8.79
CA HIS A 109 -8.84 -14.26 9.60
C HIS A 109 -9.84 -13.50 8.73
N GLN A 110 -11.01 -13.20 9.29
CA GLN A 110 -11.98 -12.30 8.68
C GLN A 110 -12.24 -11.17 9.67
N LEU A 111 -11.97 -9.93 9.25
CA LEU A 111 -12.18 -8.74 10.06
C LEU A 111 -13.41 -7.99 9.54
N SER A 112 -14.26 -7.57 10.47
CA SER A 112 -15.52 -6.86 10.18
C SER A 112 -16.00 -6.11 11.42
N GLY A 113 -17.10 -5.37 11.31
CA GLY A 113 -17.67 -4.64 12.43
C GLY A 113 -16.81 -3.45 12.85
N PHE A 114 -16.12 -2.83 11.89
CA PHE A 114 -15.32 -1.64 12.12
C PHE A 114 -16.23 -0.45 12.48
N ASP A 115 -15.80 0.37 13.43
CA ASP A 115 -16.51 1.56 13.90
C ASP A 115 -15.69 2.84 13.73
N LYS A 116 -14.43 2.72 13.31
CA LYS A 116 -13.54 3.85 13.04
C LYS A 116 -12.61 3.58 11.87
N MET A 117 -12.50 4.58 11.00
CA MET A 117 -11.60 4.60 9.84
C MET A 117 -10.89 5.95 9.77
N GLU A 118 -9.58 5.94 9.62
CA GLU A 118 -8.76 7.14 9.40
C GLU A 118 -7.78 6.89 8.25
N PHE A 119 -7.59 7.89 7.38
CA PHE A 119 -6.46 7.91 6.44
C PHE A 119 -5.25 8.58 7.08
N GLU A 120 -4.04 8.21 6.64
CA GLU A 120 -2.78 8.81 7.13
C GLU A 120 -2.64 8.80 8.67
N HIS A 121 -3.04 7.71 9.30
CA HIS A 121 -3.05 7.60 10.75
C HIS A 121 -1.63 7.58 11.33
N ILE A 122 -1.32 8.55 12.20
CA ILE A 122 -0.04 8.62 12.91
C ILE A 122 0.00 7.57 14.04
N ALA A 123 0.60 6.41 13.76
CA ALA A 123 0.70 5.32 14.73
C ALA A 123 1.87 5.52 15.70
N LYS A 124 1.56 6.01 16.91
CA LYS A 124 2.56 6.30 17.94
C LYS A 124 3.34 5.05 18.34
N THR A 125 4.67 5.16 18.38
CA THR A 125 5.57 4.11 18.83
C THR A 125 5.96 4.34 20.29
N ALA A 126 6.41 3.28 20.97
CA ALA A 126 6.96 3.36 22.32
C ALA A 126 8.39 3.95 22.38
N ILE A 127 8.91 4.53 21.29
CA ILE A 127 10.25 5.11 21.25
C ILE A 127 10.27 6.40 22.09
N PRO A 128 11.11 6.48 23.15
CA PRO A 128 11.15 7.66 24.01
C PRO A 128 11.53 8.93 23.23
N LYS A 129 10.74 10.00 23.42
CA LYS A 129 10.95 11.32 22.80
C LYS A 129 11.04 11.28 21.27
N ALA A 130 10.37 10.31 20.62
CA ALA A 130 10.28 10.25 19.18
C ALA A 130 9.68 11.56 18.62
N ARG A 131 10.39 12.17 17.66
CA ARG A 131 9.90 13.39 16.97
C ARG A 131 8.94 13.08 15.84
N LYS A 132 8.99 11.86 15.30
CA LYS A 132 8.16 11.37 14.19
C LYS A 132 7.75 9.94 14.45
N HIS A 133 6.51 9.64 14.08
CA HIS A 133 5.92 8.32 14.11
C HIS A 133 5.59 7.88 12.68
N PRO A 134 5.43 6.57 12.43
CA PRO A 134 4.94 6.09 11.14
C PRO A 134 3.50 6.54 10.88
N ASN A 135 3.18 6.91 9.63
CA ASN A 135 1.82 7.10 9.15
C ASN A 135 1.37 5.83 8.45
N LEU A 136 0.18 5.33 8.76
CA LEU A 136 -0.45 4.25 8.00
C LEU A 136 -1.46 4.85 7.04
N ASP A 137 -1.46 4.37 5.80
CA ASP A 137 -2.35 4.89 4.76
C ASP A 137 -3.81 4.72 5.15
N VAL A 138 -4.17 3.59 5.76
CA VAL A 138 -5.51 3.34 6.31
C VAL A 138 -5.42 2.69 7.68
N TRP A 139 -6.23 3.19 8.60
CA TRP A 139 -6.40 2.65 9.94
C TRP A 139 -7.85 2.28 10.17
N LEU A 140 -8.11 1.01 10.45
CA LEU A 140 -9.42 0.48 10.77
C LEU A 140 -9.43 -0.03 12.21
N GLU A 141 -10.43 0.40 12.98
CA GLU A 141 -10.66 -0.02 14.35
C GLU A 141 -12.04 -0.66 14.52
N SER A 142 -12.06 -1.67 15.38
CA SER A 142 -13.25 -2.25 15.99
C SER A 142 -13.01 -2.36 17.50
N ASN A 143 -14.02 -2.79 18.25
CA ASN A 143 -13.86 -3.09 19.68
C ASN A 143 -12.92 -4.27 20.00
N LYS A 144 -12.56 -5.10 19.02
CA LYS A 144 -11.73 -6.31 19.20
C LYS A 144 -10.33 -6.17 18.63
N ALA A 145 -10.23 -5.52 17.48
CA ALA A 145 -9.05 -5.55 16.63
C ALA A 145 -8.76 -4.22 15.93
N ILE A 146 -7.49 -4.04 15.60
CA ILE A 146 -7.04 -3.08 14.58
C ILE A 146 -6.60 -3.79 13.31
N LEU A 147 -6.91 -3.15 12.18
CA LEU A 147 -6.30 -3.43 10.89
C LEU A 147 -5.62 -2.17 10.37
N ALA A 148 -4.31 -2.15 10.49
CA ALA A 148 -3.42 -1.14 9.92
C ALA A 148 -3.05 -1.54 8.49
N ILE A 149 -3.20 -0.64 7.52
CA ILE A 149 -2.95 -0.93 6.11
C ILE A 149 -1.90 0.02 5.56
N GLU A 150 -0.88 -0.54 4.93
CA GLU A 150 0.12 0.16 4.12
C GLU A 150 -0.14 -0.19 2.65
N CYS A 151 -0.42 0.81 1.83
CA CYS A 151 -0.78 0.71 0.43
C CYS A 151 0.42 0.99 -0.47
N LYS A 152 0.57 0.21 -1.54
CA LYS A 152 1.57 0.44 -2.59
C LYS A 152 0.95 0.31 -3.97
N PHE A 153 1.20 1.30 -4.82
CA PHE A 153 0.77 1.29 -6.20
C PHE A 153 1.91 0.92 -7.14
N CYS A 154 2.92 1.77 -7.22
CA CYS A 154 4.01 1.67 -8.19
C CYS A 154 5.39 1.77 -7.54
N GLU A 155 5.46 1.93 -6.22
CA GLU A 155 6.70 2.22 -5.49
C GLU A 155 7.71 1.06 -5.54
N PHE A 156 7.24 -0.17 -5.72
CA PHE A 156 8.09 -1.36 -5.88
C PHE A 156 8.49 -1.62 -7.34
N LEU A 157 8.05 -0.79 -8.30
CA LEU A 157 8.45 -0.89 -9.71
C LEU A 157 9.81 -0.27 -10.00
N ASP A 158 10.28 0.60 -9.11
CA ASP A 158 11.60 1.20 -9.17
C ASP A 158 12.48 0.54 -8.11
N GLU A 159 13.68 0.11 -8.52
CA GLU A 159 14.66 -0.37 -7.56
C GLU A 159 14.98 0.73 -6.54
N ARG A 160 14.99 0.35 -5.26
CA ARG A 160 15.40 1.26 -4.19
C ARG A 160 16.92 1.50 -4.26
N LYS A 161 17.30 2.63 -4.86
CA LYS A 161 18.71 3.05 -5.03
C LYS A 161 19.38 3.53 -3.75
N GLU A 162 18.59 3.91 -2.74
CA GLU A 162 19.07 4.27 -1.42
C GLU A 162 18.58 3.26 -0.39
N ASN A 163 19.51 2.65 0.36
CA ASN A 163 19.20 1.75 1.47
C ASN A 163 18.48 2.55 2.57
N ALA A 164 17.16 2.67 2.48
CA ALA A 164 16.36 3.22 3.56
C ALA A 164 16.72 2.44 4.82
N SER A 165 17.37 3.13 5.76
CA SER A 165 17.96 2.51 6.93
C SER A 165 17.01 2.60 8.11
N LEU A 166 16.82 1.49 8.81
CA LEU A 166 16.06 1.47 10.04
C LEU A 166 16.82 2.27 11.11
N HIS A 167 16.22 3.37 11.55
CA HIS A 167 16.83 4.24 12.55
C HIS A 167 17.15 3.46 13.84
N GLN A 168 18.32 3.72 14.42
CA GLN A 168 18.86 2.95 15.57
C GLN A 168 17.93 2.91 16.80
N ALA A 169 17.03 3.88 16.94
CA ALA A 169 16.02 3.87 18.00
C ALA A 169 15.07 2.66 17.91
N TYR A 170 14.69 2.23 16.71
CA TYR A 170 13.88 1.03 16.50
C TYR A 170 14.67 -0.23 16.84
N LYS A 171 15.95 -0.29 16.46
CA LYS A 171 16.82 -1.42 16.81
C LYS A 171 17.01 -1.55 18.32
N ARG A 172 17.22 -0.43 19.03
CA ARG A 172 17.29 -0.42 20.50
C ARG A 172 15.97 -0.89 21.14
N LEU A 173 14.84 -0.47 20.59
CA LEU A 173 13.53 -0.94 21.06
C LEU A 173 13.38 -2.45 20.85
N ALA A 174 13.72 -2.96 19.67
CA ALA A 174 13.72 -4.40 19.38
C ALA A 174 14.64 -5.20 20.32
N SER A 175 15.83 -4.68 20.65
CA SER A 175 16.76 -5.32 21.59
C SER A 175 16.24 -5.40 23.02
N SER A 176 15.23 -4.61 23.39
CA SER A 176 14.59 -4.68 24.71
C SER A 176 13.41 -5.66 24.77
N MET A 177 13.00 -6.21 23.62
CA MET A 177 11.92 -7.18 23.51
C MET A 177 12.44 -8.62 23.62
N ASP A 178 11.54 -9.58 23.69
CA ASP A 178 11.89 -11.00 23.60
C ASP A 178 12.64 -11.30 22.30
N GLN A 179 13.86 -11.83 22.41
CA GLN A 179 14.69 -12.18 21.26
C GLN A 179 14.16 -13.41 20.49
N GLN A 180 13.22 -14.15 21.06
CA GLN A 180 12.49 -15.20 20.35
C GLN A 180 11.34 -14.67 19.49
N ASN A 181 10.94 -13.40 19.68
CA ASN A 181 9.88 -12.77 18.90
C ASN A 181 10.22 -12.76 17.39
N PRO A 182 9.32 -13.25 16.52
CA PRO A 182 9.55 -13.32 15.07
C PRO A 182 9.87 -11.97 14.42
N TRP A 183 9.25 -10.87 14.85
CA TRP A 183 9.58 -9.53 14.35
C TRP A 183 10.99 -9.10 14.73
N VAL A 184 11.44 -9.39 15.95
CA VAL A 184 12.82 -9.08 16.39
C VAL A 184 13.83 -9.87 15.56
N LYS A 185 13.57 -11.16 15.31
CA LYS A 185 14.39 -12.00 14.42
C LYS A 185 14.40 -11.46 12.99
N ALA A 186 13.24 -11.10 12.45
CA ALA A 186 13.12 -10.53 11.11
C ALA A 186 13.95 -9.25 10.97
N ILE A 187 13.88 -8.32 11.94
CA ILE A 187 14.69 -7.09 11.96
C ILE A 187 16.19 -7.41 11.85
N CYS A 188 16.68 -8.39 12.62
CA CYS A 188 18.09 -8.81 12.59
C CYS A 188 18.49 -9.47 11.27
N LEU A 189 17.58 -10.22 10.63
CA LEU A 189 17.86 -10.96 9.39
C LEU A 189 17.77 -10.09 8.14
N VAL A 190 16.92 -9.06 8.15
CA VAL A 190 16.68 -8.22 6.97
C VAL A 190 17.43 -6.90 7.02
N THR A 191 17.95 -6.50 8.20
CA THR A 191 18.76 -5.29 8.35
C THR A 191 20.17 -5.59 8.84
N ASN A 192 21.17 -4.90 8.30
CA ASN A 192 22.55 -5.00 8.80
C ASN A 192 22.75 -4.14 10.06
N THR A 193 23.99 -4.07 10.57
CA THR A 193 24.34 -3.30 11.78
C THR A 193 23.98 -1.81 11.67
N LYS A 194 24.13 -1.22 10.47
CA LYS A 194 23.76 0.17 10.16
C LYS A 194 22.24 0.37 10.00
N GLY A 195 21.47 -0.72 9.91
CA GLY A 195 20.02 -0.69 9.71
C GLY A 195 19.62 -0.75 8.23
N GLU A 196 20.57 -0.92 7.32
CA GLU A 196 20.30 -1.00 5.88
C GLU A 196 19.59 -2.31 5.56
N CYS A 197 18.50 -2.21 4.79
CA CYS A 197 17.68 -3.34 4.38
C CYS A 197 18.32 -4.13 3.23
N LYS A 198 18.22 -5.46 3.24
CA LYS A 198 18.70 -6.31 2.14
C LYS A 198 17.75 -6.36 0.93
N TYR A 199 16.47 -6.07 1.13
CA TYR A 199 15.45 -6.12 0.08
C TYR A 199 15.49 -4.85 -0.80
N ARG A 200 15.36 -5.06 -2.12
CA ARG A 200 15.49 -4.02 -3.16
C ARG A 200 14.15 -3.47 -3.64
N PHE A 201 13.09 -4.28 -3.60
CA PHE A 201 11.76 -3.92 -4.11
C PHE A 201 10.70 -3.92 -3.01
N PHE A 202 10.85 -4.72 -1.96
CA PHE A 202 10.01 -4.67 -0.78
C PHE A 202 10.58 -3.78 0.34
N ASN A 203 9.81 -2.81 0.80
CA ASN A 203 10.23 -1.86 1.84
C ASN A 203 10.02 -2.40 3.26
N ALA A 204 10.75 -3.45 3.64
CA ALA A 204 10.63 -4.04 4.98
C ALA A 204 10.91 -3.04 6.11
N VAL A 205 11.78 -2.04 5.91
CA VAL A 205 12.06 -1.01 6.92
C VAL A 205 10.82 -0.18 7.23
N GLN A 206 10.02 0.16 6.23
CA GLN A 206 8.75 0.84 6.45
C GLN A 206 7.78 -0.05 7.23
N ILE A 207 7.64 -1.32 6.84
CA ILE A 207 6.79 -2.29 7.53
C ILE A 207 7.20 -2.50 8.98
N ILE A 208 8.49 -2.59 9.27
CA ILE A 208 9.03 -2.67 10.64
C ILE A 208 8.64 -1.42 11.44
N ARG A 209 8.70 -0.22 10.85
CA ARG A 209 8.27 0.99 11.55
C ARG A 209 6.78 0.92 11.88
N HIS A 210 5.93 0.52 10.92
CA HIS A 210 4.50 0.35 11.14
C HIS A 210 4.21 -0.68 12.23
N TYR A 211 4.89 -1.83 12.22
CA TYR A 211 4.79 -2.83 13.27
C TYR A 211 4.92 -2.22 14.67
N PHE A 212 5.94 -1.39 14.91
CA PHE A 212 6.11 -0.74 16.21
C PHE A 212 5.04 0.30 16.56
N GLY A 213 4.42 0.92 15.57
CA GLY A 213 3.26 1.80 15.78
C GLY A 213 2.01 1.00 16.14
N VAL A 214 1.73 -0.04 15.35
CA VAL A 214 0.61 -0.99 15.54
C VAL A 214 0.71 -1.68 16.89
N LEU A 215 1.88 -2.20 17.25
CA LEU A 215 2.16 -2.86 18.53
C LEU A 215 1.76 -1.99 19.74
N ASN A 216 1.95 -0.67 19.62
CA ASN A 216 1.72 0.30 20.68
C ASN A 216 0.32 0.94 20.64
N SER A 217 -0.60 0.41 19.83
CA SER A 217 -2.00 0.87 19.73
C SER A 217 -2.85 0.66 21.00
N GLY A 218 -2.43 -0.26 21.88
CA GLY A 218 -3.22 -0.66 23.06
C GLY A 218 -4.32 -1.69 22.77
N GLN A 219 -4.52 -2.07 21.51
CA GLN A 219 -5.54 -3.03 21.09
C GLN A 219 -5.09 -4.47 21.34
N LYS A 220 -6.05 -5.40 21.52
CA LYS A 220 -5.71 -6.81 21.78
C LYS A 220 -5.24 -7.49 20.50
N GLU A 221 -6.12 -7.62 19.53
CA GLU A 221 -5.83 -8.20 18.22
C GLU A 221 -5.30 -7.12 17.29
N LYS A 222 -4.18 -7.40 16.61
CA LYS A 222 -3.48 -6.41 15.80
C LYS A 222 -3.05 -7.01 14.48
N HIS A 223 -3.46 -6.36 13.40
CA HIS A 223 -3.18 -6.78 12.04
C HIS A 223 -2.47 -5.65 11.31
N LEU A 224 -1.39 -5.98 10.60
CA LEU A 224 -0.71 -5.10 9.67
C LEU A 224 -0.80 -5.71 8.27
N LEU A 225 -1.54 -5.06 7.39
CA LEU A 225 -1.75 -5.47 6.01
C LEU A 225 -0.89 -4.64 5.06
N TYR A 226 -0.08 -5.31 4.25
CA TYR A 226 0.56 -4.73 3.08
C TYR A 226 -0.30 -4.96 1.84
N LEU A 227 -0.90 -3.89 1.33
CA LEU A 227 -1.80 -3.91 0.18
C LEU A 227 -1.06 -3.38 -1.06
N TYR A 228 -0.91 -4.19 -2.10
CA TYR A 228 -0.16 -3.80 -3.31
C TYR A 228 -0.99 -3.93 -4.58
N TRP A 229 -0.68 -3.17 -5.61
CA TRP A 229 -1.35 -3.28 -6.90
C TRP A 229 -0.56 -4.15 -7.88
N HIS A 230 -1.23 -4.79 -8.83
CA HIS A 230 -0.59 -5.37 -10.02
C HIS A 230 -1.50 -5.24 -11.24
N PRO A 231 -0.96 -5.27 -12.48
CA PRO A 231 -1.78 -5.27 -13.68
C PRO A 231 -2.61 -6.56 -13.80
N GLU A 232 -3.65 -6.53 -14.62
CA GLU A 232 -4.56 -7.67 -14.89
C GLU A 232 -3.94 -8.74 -15.80
N ASN A 233 -2.65 -8.62 -16.13
CA ASN A 233 -1.91 -9.66 -16.86
C ASN A 233 -1.93 -10.97 -16.06
N GLU A 234 -2.38 -12.08 -16.67
CA GLU A 234 -2.36 -13.40 -16.00
C GLU A 234 -0.95 -13.81 -15.54
N ASP A 235 0.07 -13.42 -16.31
CA ASP A 235 1.48 -13.69 -16.05
C ASP A 235 2.18 -12.54 -15.31
N TRP A 236 1.45 -11.71 -14.55
CA TRP A 236 2.03 -10.52 -13.92
C TRP A 236 3.20 -10.84 -12.99
N MET A 237 3.17 -12.01 -12.35
CA MET A 237 4.25 -12.49 -11.47
C MET A 237 5.56 -12.79 -12.19
N ASP A 238 5.53 -12.99 -13.51
CA ASP A 238 6.72 -13.21 -14.35
C ASP A 238 7.28 -11.90 -14.93
N ILE A 239 6.65 -10.76 -14.63
CA ILE A 239 7.09 -9.43 -15.07
C ILE A 239 8.05 -8.86 -14.02
N HIS A 240 9.26 -8.48 -14.42
CA HIS A 240 10.18 -7.75 -13.55
C HIS A 240 9.69 -6.31 -13.30
N PRO A 241 9.65 -5.79 -12.06
CA PRO A 241 10.19 -6.39 -10.83
C PRO A 241 9.17 -7.07 -9.89
N PHE A 242 7.95 -7.40 -10.35
CA PHE A 242 6.96 -8.08 -9.52
C PHE A 242 7.45 -9.44 -9.01
N ASP A 243 8.20 -10.16 -9.84
CA ASP A 243 8.83 -11.43 -9.49
C ASP A 243 9.70 -11.32 -8.22
N LEU A 244 10.59 -10.33 -8.18
CA LEU A 244 11.49 -10.09 -7.05
C LEU A 244 10.77 -9.44 -5.87
N HIS A 245 9.87 -8.50 -6.12
CA HIS A 245 9.04 -7.91 -5.07
C HIS A 245 8.27 -8.98 -4.30
N MET A 246 7.59 -9.90 -5.01
CA MET A 246 6.84 -10.99 -4.39
C MET A 246 7.73 -12.00 -3.69
N LYS A 247 8.93 -12.27 -4.23
CA LYS A 247 9.91 -13.13 -3.55
C LYS A 247 10.33 -12.54 -2.20
N GLU A 248 10.68 -11.26 -2.18
CA GLU A 248 11.10 -10.56 -0.95
C GLU A 248 9.96 -10.44 0.07
N LEU A 249 8.75 -10.13 -0.39
CA LEU A 249 7.55 -10.04 0.44
C LEU A 249 7.21 -11.38 1.10
N ARG A 250 7.24 -12.48 0.34
CA ARG A 250 7.00 -13.84 0.86
C ARG A 250 8.05 -14.25 1.88
N GLU A 251 9.33 -13.99 1.58
CA GLU A 251 10.41 -14.27 2.52
C GLU A 251 10.19 -13.51 3.84
N PHE A 252 9.87 -12.22 3.78
CA PHE A 252 9.60 -11.43 4.99
C PHE A 252 8.37 -11.94 5.75
N SER A 253 7.28 -12.24 5.04
CA SER A 253 6.05 -12.76 5.63
C SER A 253 6.29 -14.07 6.38
N GLU A 254 7.13 -14.96 5.85
CA GLU A 254 7.49 -16.20 6.52
C GLU A 254 8.28 -15.95 7.81
N LEU A 255 9.20 -14.98 7.82
CA LEU A 255 9.99 -14.64 9.01
C LEU A 255 9.13 -14.19 10.19
N VAL A 256 7.97 -13.59 9.92
CA VAL A 256 7.06 -13.05 10.94
C VAL A 256 5.79 -13.89 11.11
N SER A 257 5.65 -15.02 10.41
CA SER A 257 4.40 -15.81 10.35
C SER A 257 3.93 -16.33 11.71
N GLN A 258 4.87 -16.60 12.62
CA GLN A 258 4.61 -17.11 13.96
C GLN A 258 4.40 -16.01 15.02
N ALA A 259 4.31 -14.74 14.60
CA ALA A 259 4.10 -13.64 15.51
C ALA A 259 2.71 -13.71 16.17
N THR A 260 2.66 -13.45 17.47
CA THR A 260 1.42 -13.45 18.26
C THR A 260 1.02 -12.04 18.75
N ASP A 261 1.88 -11.05 18.54
CA ASP A 261 1.69 -9.68 18.98
C ASP A 261 1.08 -8.77 17.90
N VAL A 262 1.57 -8.88 16.66
CA VAL A 262 1.04 -8.26 15.45
C VAL A 262 1.11 -9.26 14.30
N HIS A 263 -0.04 -9.59 13.73
CA HIS A 263 -0.14 -10.48 12.57
C HIS A 263 0.13 -9.68 11.29
N PHE A 264 1.15 -10.09 10.53
CA PHE A 264 1.43 -9.52 9.23
C PHE A 264 0.66 -10.26 8.13
N HIS A 265 0.05 -9.48 7.25
CA HIS A 265 -0.70 -9.97 6.09
C HIS A 265 -0.23 -9.22 4.85
N TYR A 266 -0.38 -9.84 3.70
CA TYR A 266 -0.29 -9.14 2.43
C TYR A 266 -1.35 -9.67 1.47
N MET A 267 -1.85 -8.79 0.61
CA MET A 267 -2.73 -9.15 -0.51
C MET A 267 -2.67 -8.03 -1.55
N SER A 268 -3.20 -8.28 -2.75
CA SER A 268 -3.33 -7.23 -3.75
C SER A 268 -4.62 -6.44 -3.60
N PHE A 269 -4.62 -5.20 -4.11
CA PHE A 269 -5.83 -4.43 -4.32
C PHE A 269 -6.84 -5.20 -5.18
N ASN A 270 -6.37 -5.88 -6.22
CA ASN A 270 -7.20 -6.70 -7.09
C ASN A 270 -7.89 -7.80 -6.27
N GLU A 271 -7.15 -8.55 -5.45
CA GLU A 271 -7.72 -9.57 -4.56
C GLU A 271 -8.74 -9.00 -3.59
N LEU A 272 -8.46 -7.84 -2.98
CA LEU A 272 -9.41 -7.17 -2.08
C LEU A 272 -10.69 -6.75 -2.81
N TRP A 273 -10.56 -6.15 -3.99
CA TRP A 273 -11.72 -5.71 -4.77
C TRP A 273 -12.56 -6.89 -5.24
N GLU A 274 -11.96 -8.01 -5.65
CA GLU A 274 -12.70 -9.22 -6.01
C GLU A 274 -13.52 -9.79 -4.83
N GLN A 275 -13.08 -9.62 -3.57
CA GLN A 275 -13.92 -9.98 -2.41
C GLN A 275 -15.23 -9.19 -2.38
N TRP A 276 -15.21 -7.94 -2.82
CA TRP A 276 -16.38 -7.06 -2.85
C TRP A 276 -17.19 -7.21 -4.14
N GLY A 277 -16.53 -7.52 -5.26
CA GLY A 277 -17.17 -7.84 -6.54
C GLY A 277 -18.09 -9.06 -6.48
N GLY A 278 -17.96 -9.93 -5.47
CA GLY A 278 -18.88 -11.03 -5.20
C GLY A 278 -20.15 -10.67 -4.41
N MET A 279 -20.29 -9.43 -3.91
CA MET A 279 -21.43 -9.02 -3.08
C MET A 279 -22.63 -8.59 -3.93
N GLU A 280 -23.86 -8.96 -3.57
CA GLU A 280 -25.08 -8.57 -4.31
C GLU A 280 -25.52 -7.10 -4.10
N ASP A 281 -24.76 -6.33 -3.32
CA ASP A 281 -25.07 -4.94 -3.01
C ASP A 281 -24.73 -4.00 -4.18
N LEU A 282 -25.74 -3.27 -4.68
CA LEU A 282 -25.61 -2.41 -5.86
C LEU A 282 -24.60 -1.26 -5.69
N GLU A 283 -24.50 -0.69 -4.48
CA GLU A 283 -23.54 0.38 -4.21
C GLU A 283 -22.12 -0.17 -4.20
N VAL A 284 -21.92 -1.34 -3.59
CA VAL A 284 -20.63 -2.05 -3.59
C VAL A 284 -20.23 -2.45 -5.02
N GLN A 285 -21.17 -2.96 -5.82
CA GLN A 285 -20.92 -3.29 -7.23
C GLN A 285 -20.55 -2.07 -8.06
N THR A 286 -21.25 -0.95 -7.85
CA THR A 286 -20.92 0.33 -8.52
C THR A 286 -19.52 0.80 -8.13
N HIS A 287 -19.18 0.70 -6.84
CA HIS A 287 -17.86 1.03 -6.31
C HIS A 287 -16.75 0.15 -6.90
N TYR A 288 -16.93 -1.17 -6.87
CA TYR A 288 -16.04 -2.15 -7.51
C TYR A 288 -15.80 -1.82 -8.98
N ASN A 289 -16.86 -1.55 -9.75
CA ASN A 289 -16.75 -1.20 -11.16
C ASN A 289 -15.95 0.10 -11.36
N ASN A 290 -16.21 1.13 -10.55
CA ASN A 290 -15.46 2.40 -10.62
C ASN A 290 -13.95 2.20 -10.33
N LEU A 291 -13.61 1.33 -9.38
CA LEU A 291 -12.21 0.97 -9.08
C LEU A 291 -11.54 0.29 -10.27
N LYS A 292 -12.19 -0.73 -10.87
CA LYS A 292 -11.67 -1.43 -12.07
C LYS A 292 -11.56 -0.47 -13.26
N THR A 293 -12.55 0.40 -13.47
CA THR A 293 -12.52 1.43 -14.50
C THR A 293 -11.34 2.40 -14.33
N LYS A 294 -10.91 2.71 -13.11
CA LYS A 294 -9.76 3.59 -12.90
C LYS A 294 -8.42 2.86 -12.95
N TYR A 295 -8.29 1.73 -12.25
CA TYR A 295 -6.98 1.15 -11.93
C TYR A 295 -6.63 -0.16 -12.67
N SER A 296 -7.60 -0.88 -13.24
CA SER A 296 -7.30 -2.12 -13.96
C SER A 296 -6.72 -1.83 -15.33
N ILE A 297 -5.51 -2.33 -15.60
CA ILE A 297 -4.87 -2.26 -16.91
C ILE A 297 -4.23 -3.61 -17.22
N GLN A 298 -4.22 -3.98 -18.49
CA GLN A 298 -3.40 -5.07 -19.01
C GLN A 298 -2.36 -4.48 -19.95
N ILE A 299 -1.11 -4.92 -19.82
CA ILE A 299 0.00 -4.36 -20.59
C ILE A 299 0.49 -5.38 -21.61
N ILE A 300 0.61 -4.92 -22.86
CA ILE A 300 1.23 -5.66 -23.95
C ILE A 300 2.53 -4.95 -24.33
N TRP A 301 3.64 -5.70 -24.29
CA TRP A 301 4.92 -5.22 -24.79
C TRP A 301 4.92 -5.31 -26.31
N ARG A 302 5.25 -4.20 -26.97
CA ARG A 302 5.46 -4.21 -28.40
C ARG A 302 6.78 -4.92 -28.68
N LEU A 303 6.72 -6.08 -29.32
CA LEU A 303 7.91 -6.68 -29.93
C LEU A 303 8.37 -5.73 -31.04
N ILE A 304 9.60 -5.22 -30.92
CA ILE A 304 10.29 -4.52 -32.01
C ILE A 304 10.86 -5.56 -32.95
#